data_AF-A0A2D6K2V3-F1
#
_entry.id   AF-A0A2D6K2V3-F1
#
_cell.length_a   1.000
_cell.length_b   1.000
_cell.length_c   1.000
_cell.angle_alpha   90.00
_cell.angle_beta   90.00
_cell.angle_gamma   90.00
#
_symmetry.space_group_name_H-M   'P 1'
#
loop_
_entity.id
_entity.type
_entity.pdbx_description
1 polymer ?
#
loop_
_entity_poly.entity_id
_entity_poly.type
_entity_poly.pdbx_seq_one_letter_code
_entity_poly.pdbx_strand_id
1 'polypeptide(L)'
;MRYIAIIIVALSVFFVTSTLVFANEAVEITPLQKIIYQDFHDPGFAIFEAADGNIYEGDFYYSFITYEEINTWTSGEAMQVAYHPVMGLGVLREKDNRFYKLSFKSTYFVDAIEDECLKSPENETTIGISSCILKSANIWGTEYNYLYQHLMKNVSVDLKSELLELNASWENLGKRFQSARRQYYSEKGGTIYSIYGAHRLRDMSMYKANMLRSFYE
;
A
#
# COMPACT_ATOMS: atom_id res chain seq x y z
N MET A 1 77.70 -12.48 -34.29
CA MET A 1 76.45 -12.34 -35.06
C MET A 1 75.33 -13.08 -34.33
N ARG A 2 74.19 -12.39 -34.18
CA ARG A 2 72.85 -12.83 -33.75
C ARG A 2 72.42 -12.33 -32.37
N TYR A 3 71.64 -11.25 -32.46
CA TYR A 3 70.88 -10.55 -31.44
C TYR A 3 69.74 -11.42 -30.92
N ILE A 4 69.50 -11.42 -29.62
CA ILE A 4 68.26 -11.92 -29.01
C ILE A 4 67.49 -10.70 -28.52
N ALA A 5 66.41 -10.37 -29.23
CA ALA A 5 65.47 -9.33 -28.88
C ALA A 5 64.47 -9.87 -27.85
N ILE A 6 64.35 -9.20 -26.71
CA ILE A 6 63.36 -9.49 -25.67
C ILE A 6 62.12 -8.66 -26.00
N ILE A 7 61.01 -9.33 -26.33
CA ILE A 7 59.70 -8.69 -26.54
C ILE A 7 58.98 -8.65 -25.19
N ILE A 8 58.75 -7.44 -24.68
CA ILE A 8 57.90 -7.20 -23.51
C ILE A 8 56.48 -6.97 -24.03
N VAL A 9 55.57 -7.92 -23.77
CA VAL A 9 54.14 -7.77 -24.04
C VAL A 9 53.49 -7.09 -22.83
N ALA A 10 53.14 -5.82 -22.97
CA ALA A 10 52.34 -5.11 -21.98
C ALA A 10 50.87 -5.48 -22.16
N LEU A 11 50.32 -6.26 -21.22
CA LEU A 11 48.92 -6.65 -21.18
C LEU A 11 48.12 -5.56 -20.42
N SER A 12 47.48 -4.65 -21.15
CA SER A 12 46.59 -3.64 -20.60
C SER A 12 45.25 -4.27 -20.19
N VAL A 13 45.06 -4.46 -18.89
CA VAL A 13 43.79 -4.90 -18.30
C VAL A 13 42.82 -3.72 -18.30
N PHE A 14 41.87 -3.72 -19.24
CA PHE A 14 40.72 -2.83 -19.22
C PHE A 14 39.73 -3.32 -18.15
N PHE A 15 39.72 -2.68 -16.98
CA PHE A 15 38.63 -2.79 -16.01
C PHE A 15 37.43 -1.99 -16.55
N VAL A 16 36.49 -2.67 -17.18
CA VAL A 16 35.16 -2.11 -17.47
C VAL A 16 34.37 -2.16 -16.18
N THR A 17 34.31 -1.05 -15.46
CA THR A 17 33.38 -0.89 -14.33
C THR A 17 31.98 -0.67 -14.90
N SER A 18 31.23 -1.75 -15.08
CA SER A 18 29.80 -1.67 -15.37
C SER A 18 29.09 -1.10 -14.15
N THR A 19 28.85 0.21 -14.14
CA THR A 19 27.90 0.82 -13.21
C THR A 19 26.51 0.31 -13.58
N LEU A 20 25.97 -0.56 -12.72
CA LEU A 20 24.55 -0.93 -12.76
C LEU A 20 23.75 0.34 -12.47
N VAL A 21 23.29 0.99 -13.53
CA VAL A 21 22.25 2.03 -13.43
C VAL A 21 20.95 1.28 -13.17
N PHE A 22 20.57 1.16 -11.90
CA PHE A 22 19.22 0.79 -11.53
C PHE A 22 18.32 1.96 -11.94
N ALA A 23 17.58 1.80 -13.03
CA ALA A 23 16.51 2.70 -13.38
C ALA A 23 15.52 2.70 -12.21
N ASN A 24 15.45 3.82 -11.48
CA ASN A 24 14.50 4.01 -10.39
C ASN A 24 13.15 4.27 -11.07
N GLU A 25 12.40 3.20 -11.35
CA GLU A 25 11.08 3.28 -11.98
C GLU A 25 10.19 4.17 -11.10
N ALA A 26 9.59 5.20 -11.69
CA ALA A 26 8.75 6.13 -10.95
C ALA A 26 7.56 5.37 -10.36
N VAL A 27 7.31 5.58 -9.07
CA VAL A 27 6.16 4.95 -8.40
C VAL A 27 4.87 5.53 -8.98
N GLU A 28 4.08 4.69 -9.64
CA GLU A 28 2.79 5.10 -10.21
C GLU A 28 1.74 5.24 -9.09
N ILE A 29 1.13 6.42 -9.00
CA ILE A 29 0.05 6.74 -8.07
C ILE A 29 -1.27 6.61 -8.82
N THR A 30 -2.18 5.75 -8.34
CA THR A 30 -3.49 5.54 -8.95
C THR A 30 -4.50 6.54 -8.39
N PRO A 31 -5.00 7.49 -9.19
CA PRO A 31 -5.98 8.46 -8.73
C PRO A 31 -7.38 7.84 -8.64
N LEU A 32 -8.16 8.15 -7.59
CA LEU A 32 -9.44 7.50 -7.30
C LEU A 32 -10.62 8.46 -7.37
N GLN A 33 -10.59 9.54 -6.57
CA GLN A 33 -11.73 10.44 -6.42
C GLN A 33 -11.25 11.87 -6.22
N LYS A 34 -11.83 12.82 -6.95
CA LYS A 34 -11.62 14.24 -6.70
C LYS A 34 -12.40 14.69 -5.48
N ILE A 35 -11.76 15.47 -4.64
CA ILE A 35 -12.27 15.97 -3.36
C ILE A 35 -11.79 17.39 -3.13
N ILE A 36 -12.50 18.13 -2.30
CA ILE A 36 -12.16 19.46 -1.84
C ILE A 36 -11.83 19.37 -0.35
N TYR A 37 -10.68 19.91 0.04
CA TYR A 37 -10.31 20.01 1.45
C TYR A 37 -11.16 21.07 2.14
N GLN A 38 -11.73 20.71 3.28
CA GLN A 38 -12.61 21.60 4.06
C GLN A 38 -11.91 22.16 5.29
N ASP A 39 -11.45 21.29 6.19
CA ASP A 39 -10.80 21.66 7.46
C ASP A 39 -10.03 20.47 8.04
N PHE A 40 -9.30 20.68 9.14
CA PHE A 40 -8.71 19.62 9.95
C PHE A 40 -8.96 19.86 11.45
N HIS A 41 -8.98 18.78 12.22
CA HIS A 41 -9.25 18.84 13.66
C HIS A 41 -8.36 17.87 14.44
N ASP A 42 -8.25 18.13 15.75
CA ASP A 42 -7.68 17.19 16.70
C ASP A 42 -8.60 15.96 16.86
N PRO A 43 -8.08 14.72 16.98
CA PRO A 43 -6.68 14.36 17.24
C PRO A 43 -5.78 14.20 15.99
N GLY A 44 -6.09 14.86 14.88
CA GLY A 44 -5.31 14.86 13.65
C GLY A 44 -6.02 14.13 12.52
N PHE A 45 -7.17 14.65 12.12
CA PHE A 45 -7.92 14.20 10.94
C PHE A 45 -8.32 15.37 10.06
N ALA A 46 -8.43 15.12 8.76
CA ALA A 46 -8.83 16.10 7.75
C ALA A 46 -10.21 15.73 7.18
N ILE A 47 -11.01 16.75 6.90
CA ILE A 47 -12.35 16.65 6.32
C ILE A 47 -12.28 17.03 4.85
N PHE A 48 -12.90 16.20 4.01
CA PHE A 48 -12.98 16.38 2.57
C PHE A 48 -14.41 16.24 2.08
N GLU A 49 -14.77 16.99 1.03
CA GLU A 49 -16.05 16.90 0.35
C GLU A 49 -15.85 16.50 -1.12
N ALA A 50 -16.58 15.50 -1.60
CA ALA A 50 -16.60 15.16 -3.02
C ALA A 50 -17.70 15.92 -3.78
N ALA A 51 -17.61 15.90 -5.11
CA ALA A 51 -18.57 16.57 -5.99
C ALA A 51 -20.02 16.05 -5.88
N ASP A 52 -20.21 14.84 -5.34
CA ASP A 52 -21.51 14.23 -5.06
C ASP A 52 -22.09 14.66 -3.69
N GLY A 53 -21.38 15.50 -2.93
CA GLY A 53 -21.76 15.97 -1.60
C GLY A 53 -21.38 15.02 -0.46
N ASN A 54 -20.73 13.89 -0.76
CA ASN A 54 -20.25 12.98 0.28
C ASN A 54 -19.07 13.57 1.04
N ILE A 55 -19.10 13.42 2.36
CA ILE A 55 -18.04 13.85 3.27
C ILE A 55 -17.17 12.65 3.64
N TYR A 56 -15.85 12.85 3.58
CA TYR A 56 -14.86 11.86 3.95
C TYR A 56 -13.93 12.41 5.03
N GLU A 57 -13.59 11.56 5.99
CA GLU A 57 -12.58 11.83 7.00
C GLU A 57 -11.35 10.97 6.73
N GLY A 58 -10.18 11.61 6.71
CA GLY A 58 -8.88 10.94 6.65
C GLY A 58 -8.04 11.27 7.88
N ASP A 59 -7.66 10.27 8.65
CA ASP A 59 -6.81 10.43 9.83
C ASP A 59 -5.32 10.52 9.42
N PHE A 60 -4.58 11.44 10.02
CA PHE A 60 -3.13 11.59 9.86
C PHE A 60 -2.34 11.58 11.18
N TYR A 61 -3.03 11.65 12.32
CA TYR A 61 -2.51 11.42 13.69
C TYR A 61 -1.32 12.28 14.09
N TYR A 62 -1.14 13.43 13.45
CA TYR A 62 0.09 14.26 13.52
C TYR A 62 1.41 13.52 13.27
N SER A 63 1.32 12.28 12.80
CA SER A 63 2.44 11.35 12.62
C SER A 63 2.73 11.17 11.14
N PHE A 64 1.70 11.24 10.30
CA PHE A 64 1.82 11.15 8.84
C PHE A 64 1.94 12.52 8.18
N ILE A 65 1.31 13.53 8.79
CA ILE A 65 1.30 14.94 8.37
C ILE A 65 1.46 15.75 9.65
N THR A 66 2.44 16.65 9.72
CA THR A 66 2.62 17.48 10.93
C THR A 66 1.61 18.62 10.98
N TYR A 67 1.48 19.26 12.13
CA TYR A 67 0.67 20.48 12.27
C TYR A 67 1.13 21.57 11.29
N GLU A 68 2.45 21.77 11.18
CA GLU A 68 3.04 22.77 10.29
C GLU A 68 2.72 22.48 8.83
N GLU A 69 2.65 21.20 8.44
CA GLU A 69 2.30 20.81 7.08
C GLU A 69 0.82 21.00 6.78
N ILE A 70 -0.08 20.46 7.62
CA ILE A 70 -1.54 20.54 7.40
C ILE A 70 -2.05 21.99 7.51
N ASN A 71 -1.45 22.81 8.37
CA ASN A 71 -1.80 24.22 8.52
C ASN A 71 -1.45 25.08 7.27
N THR A 72 -0.73 24.53 6.30
CA THR A 72 -0.54 25.18 4.98
C THR A 72 -1.67 24.89 3.99
N TRP A 73 -2.59 23.99 4.33
CA TRP A 73 -3.71 23.62 3.48
C TRP A 73 -4.82 24.66 3.64
N THR A 74 -5.38 25.10 2.51
CA THR A 74 -6.43 26.12 2.49
C THR A 74 -7.76 25.46 2.19
N SER A 75 -8.79 25.76 2.98
CA SER A 75 -10.16 25.33 2.67
C SER A 75 -10.53 25.71 1.23
N GLY A 76 -11.17 24.78 0.51
CA GLY A 76 -11.47 24.91 -0.92
C GLY A 76 -10.38 24.41 -1.86
N GLU A 77 -9.21 23.97 -1.36
CA GLU A 77 -8.15 23.38 -2.19
C GLU A 77 -8.61 22.06 -2.82
N ALA A 78 -8.42 21.94 -4.14
CA ALA A 78 -8.66 20.70 -4.88
C ALA A 78 -7.59 19.66 -4.55
N MET A 79 -8.05 18.45 -4.28
CA MET A 79 -7.23 17.29 -3.97
C MET A 79 -7.78 16.05 -4.65
N GLN A 80 -6.99 14.99 -4.63
CA GLN A 80 -7.38 13.71 -5.17
C GLN A 80 -7.07 12.61 -4.18
N VAL A 81 -8.11 11.87 -3.74
CA VAL A 81 -7.88 10.59 -3.08
C VAL A 81 -7.17 9.69 -4.07
N ALA A 82 -6.08 9.07 -3.63
CA ALA A 82 -5.23 8.26 -4.48
C ALA A 82 -4.66 7.06 -3.72
N TYR A 83 -4.34 6.01 -4.45
CA TYR A 83 -3.60 4.85 -3.97
C TYR A 83 -2.13 4.95 -4.39
N HIS A 84 -1.25 4.83 -3.40
CA HIS A 84 0.20 4.72 -3.58
C HIS A 84 0.64 3.29 -3.24
N PRO A 85 1.39 2.57 -4.09
CA PRO A 85 1.69 1.14 -3.91
C PRO A 85 2.58 0.83 -2.70
N VAL A 86 3.20 1.85 -2.09
CA VAL A 86 4.00 1.71 -0.86
C VAL A 86 3.32 2.31 0.37
N MET A 87 2.49 3.34 0.19
CA MET A 87 1.92 4.11 1.31
C MET A 87 0.44 3.81 1.53
N GLY A 88 -0.21 3.12 0.60
CA GLY A 88 -1.64 2.87 0.61
C GLY A 88 -2.41 4.09 0.13
N LEU A 89 -3.62 4.26 0.63
CA LEU A 89 -4.50 5.41 0.43
C LEU A 89 -3.95 6.67 1.08
N GLY A 90 -4.30 7.79 0.49
CA GLY A 90 -3.97 9.12 0.94
C GLY A 90 -4.58 10.15 -0.01
N VAL A 91 -4.04 11.36 0.01
CA VAL A 91 -4.42 12.41 -0.93
C VAL A 91 -3.20 12.92 -1.69
N LEU A 92 -3.37 13.07 -3.00
CA LEU A 92 -2.50 13.87 -3.84
C LEU A 92 -3.02 15.30 -3.80
N ARG A 93 -2.20 16.22 -3.28
CA ARG A 93 -2.52 17.64 -3.26
C ARG A 93 -2.09 18.26 -4.59
N GLU A 94 -3.03 18.81 -5.35
CA GLU A 94 -2.75 19.30 -6.71
C GLU A 94 -1.77 20.49 -6.73
N LYS A 95 -1.81 21.32 -5.68
CA LYS A 95 -1.01 22.55 -5.55
C LYS A 95 0.50 22.32 -5.56
N ASP A 96 0.96 21.26 -4.89
CA ASP A 96 2.38 20.92 -4.76
C ASP A 96 2.73 19.56 -5.36
N ASN A 97 1.74 18.87 -5.93
CA ASN A 97 1.85 17.53 -6.50
C ASN A 97 2.47 16.52 -5.52
N ARG A 98 2.21 16.69 -4.22
CA ARG A 98 2.72 15.80 -3.17
C ARG A 98 1.62 14.86 -2.68
N PHE A 99 1.99 13.59 -2.51
CA PHE A 99 1.15 12.60 -1.86
C PHE A 99 1.31 12.68 -0.34
N TYR A 100 0.18 12.77 0.35
CA TYR A 100 0.08 12.78 1.80
C TYR A 100 -0.66 11.54 2.27
N LYS A 101 -0.05 10.81 3.19
CA LYS A 101 -0.68 9.63 3.79
C LYS A 101 -1.86 10.07 4.66
N LEU A 102 -3.01 9.45 4.43
CA LEU A 102 -4.17 9.50 5.32
C LEU A 102 -4.70 8.08 5.51
N SER A 103 -5.26 7.78 6.67
CA SER A 103 -6.01 6.56 6.92
C SER A 103 -7.50 6.87 6.86
N PHE A 104 -8.19 6.32 5.88
CA PHE A 104 -9.64 6.48 5.79
C PHE A 104 -10.34 5.39 6.61
N LYS A 105 -11.29 5.78 7.47
CA LYS A 105 -12.09 4.82 8.25
C LYS A 105 -13.06 4.03 7.38
N SER A 106 -13.58 4.67 6.35
CA SER A 106 -14.50 4.06 5.38
C SER A 106 -13.76 3.11 4.44
N THR A 107 -14.43 2.01 4.07
CA THR A 107 -13.97 1.09 3.03
C THR A 107 -14.26 1.60 1.62
N TYR A 108 -15.04 2.68 1.50
CA TYR A 108 -15.58 3.20 0.23
C TYR A 108 -14.55 3.27 -0.90
N PHE A 109 -13.36 3.82 -0.67
CA PHE A 109 -12.36 3.95 -1.74
C PHE A 109 -11.77 2.62 -2.19
N VAL A 110 -11.63 1.66 -1.28
CA VAL A 110 -11.16 0.30 -1.63
C VAL A 110 -12.27 -0.46 -2.35
N ASP A 111 -13.51 -0.35 -1.86
CA ASP A 111 -14.67 -0.98 -2.45
C ASP A 111 -14.95 -0.41 -3.85
N ALA A 112 -14.78 0.89 -4.06
CA ALA A 112 -14.92 1.52 -5.37
C ALA A 112 -13.91 0.99 -6.40
N ILE A 113 -12.67 0.68 -5.98
CA ILE A 113 -11.67 0.03 -6.85
C ILE A 113 -12.09 -1.40 -7.19
N GLU A 114 -12.61 -2.14 -6.20
CA GLU A 114 -13.13 -3.49 -6.40
C GLU A 114 -14.28 -3.48 -7.41
N ASP A 115 -15.27 -2.62 -7.17
CA ASP A 115 -16.48 -2.47 -7.98
C ASP A 115 -16.14 -2.05 -9.41
N GLU A 116 -15.23 -1.10 -9.59
CA GLU A 116 -14.79 -0.70 -10.93
C GLU A 116 -14.08 -1.83 -11.66
N CYS A 117 -13.24 -2.61 -10.96
CA CYS A 117 -12.62 -3.80 -11.54
C CYS A 117 -13.66 -4.84 -11.98
N LEU A 118 -14.72 -5.05 -11.19
CA LEU A 118 -15.77 -6.03 -11.45
C LEU A 118 -16.66 -5.67 -12.64
N LYS A 119 -16.75 -4.40 -13.03
CA LYS A 119 -17.54 -3.96 -14.21
C LYS A 119 -16.93 -4.38 -15.55
N SER A 120 -15.65 -4.76 -15.57
CA SER A 120 -14.96 -5.05 -16.82
C SER A 120 -15.33 -6.45 -17.36
N PRO A 121 -15.67 -6.59 -18.66
CA PRO A 121 -16.08 -7.89 -19.24
C PRO A 121 -15.05 -9.01 -19.04
N GLU A 122 -13.75 -8.71 -19.05
CA GLU A 122 -12.70 -9.71 -18.79
C GLU A 122 -12.73 -10.25 -17.34
N ASN A 123 -13.38 -9.55 -16.42
CA ASN A 123 -13.46 -9.92 -15.01
C ASN A 123 -14.75 -10.67 -14.64
N GLU A 124 -15.63 -10.98 -15.60
CA GLU A 124 -16.87 -11.74 -15.36
C GLU A 124 -16.63 -13.21 -14.99
N THR A 125 -15.43 -13.74 -15.23
CA THR A 125 -15.06 -15.10 -14.88
C THR A 125 -14.81 -15.25 -13.37
N THR A 126 -14.91 -16.47 -12.84
CA THR A 126 -14.59 -16.73 -11.42
C THR A 126 -13.16 -16.31 -11.04
N ILE A 127 -12.22 -16.43 -11.98
CA ILE A 127 -10.83 -15.99 -11.82
C ILE A 127 -10.75 -14.47 -11.82
N GLY A 128 -11.46 -13.82 -12.73
CA GLY A 128 -11.57 -12.35 -12.82
C GLY A 128 -12.12 -11.73 -11.55
N ILE A 129 -13.28 -12.19 -11.09
CA ILE A 129 -13.91 -11.74 -9.84
C ILE A 129 -12.94 -11.91 -8.66
N SER A 130 -12.36 -13.11 -8.52
CA SER A 130 -11.38 -13.38 -7.47
C SER A 130 -10.17 -12.45 -7.56
N SER A 131 -9.72 -12.09 -8.76
CA SER A 131 -8.57 -11.20 -8.97
C SER A 131 -8.90 -9.76 -8.57
N CYS A 132 -10.11 -9.28 -8.86
CA CYS A 132 -10.57 -7.96 -8.40
C CYS A 132 -10.61 -7.86 -6.88
N ILE A 133 -11.17 -8.86 -6.19
CA ILE A 133 -11.21 -8.88 -4.72
C ILE A 133 -9.79 -8.96 -4.12
N LEU A 134 -8.87 -9.68 -4.78
CA LEU A 134 -7.47 -9.72 -4.36
C LEU A 134 -6.75 -8.37 -4.51
N LYS A 135 -7.16 -7.50 -5.45
CA LYS A 135 -6.65 -6.12 -5.50
C LYS A 135 -6.99 -5.35 -4.22
N SER A 136 -8.22 -5.45 -3.74
CA SER A 136 -8.65 -4.87 -2.46
C SER A 136 -7.84 -5.41 -1.29
N ALA A 137 -7.62 -6.73 -1.27
CA ALA A 137 -6.78 -7.36 -0.24
C ALA A 137 -5.33 -6.85 -0.25
N ASN A 138 -4.79 -6.57 -1.44
CA ASN A 138 -3.46 -5.99 -1.60
C ASN A 138 -3.41 -4.55 -1.10
N ILE A 139 -4.42 -3.73 -1.40
CA ILE A 139 -4.49 -2.34 -0.90
C ILE A 139 -4.49 -2.32 0.64
N TRP A 140 -5.33 -3.15 1.27
CA TRP A 140 -5.31 -3.32 2.73
C TRP A 140 -3.99 -3.89 3.26
N GLY A 141 -3.32 -4.75 2.49
CA GLY A 141 -1.97 -5.22 2.81
C GLY A 141 -0.94 -4.09 2.79
N THR A 142 -1.03 -3.19 1.81
CA THR A 142 -0.20 -1.99 1.71
C THR A 142 -0.46 -1.04 2.87
N GLU A 143 -1.73 -0.80 3.23
CA GLU A 143 -2.11 -0.04 4.44
C GLU A 143 -1.44 -0.60 5.69
N TYR A 144 -1.62 -1.90 5.94
CA TYR A 144 -1.00 -2.59 7.06
C TYR A 144 0.52 -2.42 7.06
N ASN A 145 1.18 -2.65 5.92
CA ASN A 145 2.63 -2.60 5.83
C ASN A 145 3.17 -1.19 6.09
N TYR A 146 2.51 -0.15 5.56
CA TYR A 146 2.88 1.22 5.84
C TYR A 146 2.79 1.52 7.34
N LEU A 147 1.63 1.23 7.95
CA LEU A 147 1.40 1.46 9.38
C LEU A 147 2.42 0.70 10.23
N TYR A 148 2.67 -0.57 9.92
CA TYR A 148 3.65 -1.39 10.63
C TYR A 148 5.06 -0.78 10.56
N GLN A 149 5.54 -0.46 9.35
CA GLN A 149 6.87 0.11 9.16
C GLN A 149 7.00 1.50 9.80
N HIS A 150 5.94 2.29 9.77
CA HIS A 150 5.89 3.59 10.42
C HIS A 150 5.94 3.45 11.95
N LEU A 151 5.13 2.55 12.52
CA LEU A 151 5.11 2.28 13.96
C LEU A 151 6.47 1.79 14.46
N MET A 152 7.07 0.84 13.76
CA MET A 152 8.36 0.21 14.09
C MET A 152 9.56 1.18 14.16
N LYS A 153 9.43 2.38 13.59
CA LYS A 153 10.44 3.45 13.64
C LYS A 153 10.33 4.31 14.90
N ASN A 154 9.15 4.38 15.51
CA ASN A 154 8.80 5.38 16.52
C ASN A 154 8.50 4.76 17.91
N VAL A 155 8.60 3.45 18.05
CA VAL A 155 8.32 2.73 19.31
C VAL A 155 9.59 2.36 20.08
N SER A 156 9.43 2.05 21.38
CA SER A 156 10.49 1.52 22.23
C SER A 156 11.01 0.15 21.75
N VAL A 157 12.20 -0.24 22.19
CA VAL A 157 12.80 -1.55 21.85
C VAL A 157 11.91 -2.71 22.32
N ASP A 158 11.33 -2.62 23.51
CA ASP A 158 10.46 -3.66 24.05
C ASP A 158 9.19 -3.81 23.20
N LEU A 159 8.49 -2.70 22.90
CA LEU A 159 7.31 -2.73 22.04
C LEU A 159 7.65 -3.18 20.61
N LYS A 160 8.84 -2.85 20.12
CA LYS A 160 9.32 -3.33 18.82
C LYS A 160 9.45 -4.86 18.78
N SER A 161 9.90 -5.48 19.86
CA SER A 161 9.99 -6.95 19.98
C SER A 161 8.59 -7.58 19.94
N GLU A 162 7.65 -7.04 20.72
CA GLU A 162 6.26 -7.50 20.74
C GLU A 162 5.60 -7.37 19.35
N LEU A 163 5.82 -6.27 18.64
CA LEU A 163 5.29 -6.06 17.29
C LEU A 163 5.90 -7.03 16.26
N LEU A 164 7.18 -7.39 16.39
CA LEU A 164 7.82 -8.40 15.53
C LEU A 164 7.18 -9.77 15.72
N GLU A 165 6.98 -10.18 16.98
CA GLU A 165 6.33 -11.44 17.32
C GLU A 165 4.86 -11.48 16.88
N LEU A 166 4.14 -10.38 17.07
CA LEU A 166 2.77 -10.20 16.59
C LEU A 166 2.71 -10.36 15.06
N ASN A 167 3.59 -9.69 14.31
CA ASN A 167 3.63 -9.80 12.86
C ASN A 167 3.96 -11.24 12.41
N ALA A 168 4.95 -11.88 13.04
CA ALA A 168 5.28 -13.28 12.75
C ALA A 168 4.10 -14.24 13.02
N SER A 169 3.36 -13.99 14.10
CA SER A 169 2.17 -14.75 14.46
C SER A 169 1.05 -14.59 13.43
N TRP A 170 0.83 -13.37 12.95
CA TRP A 170 -0.12 -13.11 11.85
C TRP A 170 0.27 -13.80 10.55
N GLU A 171 1.54 -13.75 10.16
CA GLU A 171 2.00 -14.43 8.95
C GLU A 171 1.84 -15.95 9.05
N ASN A 172 2.12 -16.53 10.22
CA ASN A 172 1.88 -17.96 10.47
C ASN A 172 0.39 -18.30 10.44
N LEU A 173 -0.46 -17.49 11.08
CA LEU A 173 -1.92 -17.66 11.03
C LEU A 173 -2.43 -17.60 9.59
N GLY A 174 -1.98 -16.61 8.81
CA GLY A 174 -2.31 -16.46 7.39
C GLY A 174 -1.93 -17.70 6.59
N LYS A 175 -0.70 -18.21 6.74
CA LYS A 175 -0.25 -19.45 6.07
C LYS A 175 -1.10 -20.67 6.45
N ARG A 176 -1.40 -20.85 7.73
CA ARG A 176 -2.23 -21.97 8.23
C ARG A 176 -3.66 -21.87 7.71
N PHE A 177 -4.23 -20.69 7.75
CA PHE A 177 -5.56 -20.42 7.24
C PHE A 177 -5.65 -20.72 5.74
N GLN A 178 -4.68 -20.25 4.94
CA GLN A 178 -4.61 -20.55 3.51
C GLN A 178 -4.44 -22.06 3.24
N SER A 179 -3.63 -22.76 4.04
CA SER A 179 -3.47 -24.21 3.92
C SER A 179 -4.76 -24.96 4.22
N ALA A 180 -5.41 -24.68 5.35
CA ALA A 180 -6.68 -25.30 5.74
C ALA A 180 -7.78 -25.02 4.70
N ARG A 181 -7.81 -23.80 4.18
CA ARG A 181 -8.73 -23.38 3.12
C ARG A 181 -8.53 -24.18 1.83
N ARG A 182 -7.28 -24.30 1.36
CA ARG A 182 -6.96 -25.10 0.16
C ARG A 182 -7.41 -26.54 0.32
N GLN A 183 -7.16 -27.13 1.49
CA GLN A 183 -7.61 -28.49 1.79
C GLN A 183 -9.14 -28.59 1.74
N TYR A 184 -9.84 -27.78 2.53
CA TYR A 184 -11.31 -27.79 2.59
C TYR A 184 -11.96 -27.62 1.21
N TYR A 185 -11.45 -26.71 0.37
CA TYR A 185 -12.02 -26.50 -0.96
C TYR A 185 -11.61 -27.54 -1.99
N SER A 186 -10.43 -28.15 -1.86
CA SER A 186 -10.07 -29.31 -2.69
C SER A 186 -11.02 -30.49 -2.47
N GLU A 187 -11.51 -30.66 -1.24
CA GLU A 187 -12.49 -31.70 -0.89
C GLU A 187 -13.90 -31.40 -1.43
N LYS A 188 -14.27 -30.11 -1.55
CA LYS A 188 -15.59 -29.70 -2.05
C LYS A 188 -15.68 -29.62 -3.57
N GLY A 189 -14.57 -29.30 -4.24
CA GLY A 189 -14.52 -29.07 -5.68
C GLY A 189 -15.23 -27.77 -6.13
N GLY A 190 -14.88 -27.23 -7.29
CA GLY A 190 -15.53 -26.04 -7.87
C GLY A 190 -14.77 -24.73 -7.66
N THR A 191 -14.89 -23.83 -8.64
CA THR A 191 -14.11 -22.58 -8.71
C THR A 191 -14.67 -21.48 -7.81
N ILE A 192 -15.95 -21.50 -7.43
CA ILE A 192 -16.60 -20.48 -6.58
C ILE A 192 -15.83 -20.21 -5.27
N TYR A 193 -15.12 -21.23 -4.79
CA TYR A 193 -14.30 -21.16 -3.59
C TYR A 193 -13.07 -20.25 -3.71
N SER A 194 -12.59 -19.93 -4.93
CA SER A 194 -11.56 -18.92 -5.12
C SER A 194 -12.08 -17.53 -4.74
N ILE A 195 -13.33 -17.21 -5.10
CA ILE A 195 -14.01 -15.95 -4.75
C ILE A 195 -14.16 -15.84 -3.23
N TYR A 196 -14.73 -16.86 -2.57
CA TYR A 196 -14.85 -16.85 -1.10
C TYR A 196 -13.48 -16.76 -0.42
N GLY A 197 -12.49 -17.41 -1.02
CA GLY A 197 -11.12 -17.30 -0.57
C GLY A 197 -10.57 -15.88 -0.66
N ALA A 198 -10.81 -15.18 -1.76
CA ALA A 198 -10.37 -13.81 -1.97
C ALA A 198 -11.05 -12.85 -0.99
N HIS A 199 -12.37 -12.94 -0.79
CA HIS A 199 -13.08 -12.12 0.20
C HIS A 199 -12.49 -12.30 1.59
N ARG A 200 -12.25 -13.55 1.99
CA ARG A 200 -11.69 -13.82 3.31
C ARG A 200 -10.29 -13.24 3.50
N LEU A 201 -9.46 -13.27 2.44
CA LEU A 201 -8.15 -12.62 2.50
C LEU A 201 -8.28 -11.10 2.59
N ARG A 202 -9.15 -10.48 1.79
CA ARG A 202 -9.44 -9.04 1.88
C ARG A 202 -9.88 -8.64 3.28
N ASP A 203 -10.85 -9.35 3.85
CA ASP A 203 -11.38 -9.04 5.18
C ASP A 203 -10.31 -9.21 6.27
N MET A 204 -9.45 -10.23 6.16
CA MET A 204 -8.32 -10.41 7.08
C MET A 204 -7.28 -9.30 6.94
N SER A 205 -6.94 -8.89 5.71
CA SER A 205 -6.00 -7.77 5.49
C SER A 205 -6.56 -6.47 6.07
N MET A 206 -7.84 -6.19 5.84
CA MET A 206 -8.53 -5.02 6.39
C MET A 206 -8.52 -5.05 7.93
N TYR A 207 -8.86 -6.19 8.53
CA TYR A 207 -8.82 -6.37 9.98
C TYR A 207 -7.42 -6.11 10.54
N LYS A 208 -6.38 -6.66 9.90
CA LYS A 208 -4.98 -6.48 10.30
C LYS A 208 -4.56 -5.00 10.24
N ALA A 209 -4.95 -4.29 9.17
CA ALA A 209 -4.67 -2.86 9.01
C ALA A 209 -5.38 -2.03 10.10
N ASN A 210 -6.67 -2.29 10.35
CA ASN A 210 -7.45 -1.59 11.36
C ASN A 210 -6.93 -1.82 12.78
N MET A 211 -6.44 -3.02 13.10
CA MET A 211 -5.80 -3.24 14.41
C MET A 211 -4.50 -2.45 14.59
N LEU A 212 -3.70 -2.25 13.54
CA LEU A 212 -2.51 -1.40 13.67
C LEU A 212 -2.89 0.08 13.74
N ARG A 213 -3.97 0.48 13.08
CA ARG A 213 -4.49 1.84 13.14
C ARG A 213 -4.80 2.27 14.57
N SER A 214 -5.31 1.37 15.42
CA SER A 214 -5.63 1.69 16.82
C SER A 214 -4.40 2.02 17.70
N PHE A 215 -3.17 1.86 17.22
CA PHE A 215 -1.98 2.37 17.92
C PHE A 215 -1.77 3.88 17.72
N TYR A 216 -2.49 4.48 16.78
CA TYR A 216 -2.40 5.90 16.44
C TYR A 216 -3.60 6.71 16.94
N GLU A 217 -4.70 6.04 17.28
CA GLU A 217 -5.93 6.63 17.87
C GLU A 217 -5.74 6.94 19.35
#